data_AF-A0A956W3M1-F1
#
_entry.id   AF-A0A956W3M1-F1
#
_cell.length_a   1.000
_cell.length_b   1.000
_cell.length_c   1.000
_cell.angle_alpha   90.00
_cell.angle_beta   90.00
_cell.angle_gamma   90.00
#
_symmetry.space_group_name_H-M   'P 1'
#
loop_
_entity.id
_entity.type
_entity.pdbx_description
1 polymer ?
#
loop_
_entity_poly.entity_id
_entity_poly.type
_entity_poly.pdbx_seq_one_letter_code
_entity_poly.pdbx_strand_id
1 'polypeptide(L)'
;MNEATDRDPIARIAEIEAELARARERERALADVLAAVRAADGGLNTVLQTLIDRVTQLSGGGMADISLVSGDSITIVAAGPAGREDIDFVSGAEYPLDSNNPRAVCIARGRRLLNTTGPNSPGLSVATETDRAYFRAFDRPISAAYLPLLSGGKAVGALAWG
;
A
#
# COMPACT_ATOMS: atom_id res chain seq x y z
N MET A 1 39.79 -11.95 26.99
CA MET A 1 40.17 -10.81 26.13
C MET A 1 40.98 -11.42 25.00
N ASN A 2 40.52 -11.61 23.76
CA ASN A 2 39.42 -11.02 23.01
C ASN A 2 39.01 -12.04 21.91
N GLU A 3 37.89 -12.76 22.07
CA GLU A 3 37.31 -13.67 21.07
C GLU A 3 36.12 -12.96 20.41
N ALA A 4 36.41 -12.07 19.47
CA ALA A 4 35.42 -11.61 18.51
C ALA A 4 36.19 -10.96 17.36
N THR A 5 36.13 -11.60 16.19
CA THR A 5 36.19 -11.03 14.82
C THR A 5 36.99 -11.96 13.91
N ASP A 6 36.40 -13.09 13.55
CA ASP A 6 36.68 -13.70 12.24
C ASP A 6 35.34 -14.01 11.59
N ARG A 7 34.71 -12.95 11.07
CA ARG A 7 33.49 -13.04 10.27
C ARG A 7 33.95 -13.01 8.83
N ASP A 8 33.66 -14.07 8.07
CA ASP A 8 34.11 -14.28 6.70
C ASP A 8 34.00 -12.98 5.86
N PRO A 9 35.14 -12.42 5.40
CA PRO A 9 35.18 -11.19 4.61
C PRO A 9 34.36 -11.29 3.31
N ILE A 10 34.30 -12.47 2.69
CA ILE A 10 33.57 -12.69 1.44
C ILE A 10 32.06 -12.63 1.69
N ALA A 11 31.60 -13.26 2.78
CA ALA A 11 30.20 -13.17 3.20
C ALA A 11 29.79 -11.72 3.50
N ARG A 12 30.68 -10.93 4.10
CA ARG A 12 30.41 -9.51 4.39
C ARG A 12 30.31 -8.65 3.13
N ILE A 13 31.15 -8.90 2.14
CA ILE A 13 31.09 -8.21 0.84
C ILE A 13 29.77 -8.52 0.14
N ALA A 14 29.36 -9.79 0.09
CA ALA A 14 28.10 -10.20 -0.53
C ALA A 14 26.86 -9.58 0.17
N GLU A 15 26.86 -9.49 1.50
CA GLU A 15 25.80 -8.80 2.26
C GLU A 15 25.71 -7.31 1.88
N ILE A 16 26.85 -6.62 1.82
CA ILE A 16 26.92 -5.20 1.48
C ILE A 16 26.48 -4.95 0.03
N GLU A 17 26.88 -5.82 -0.91
CA GLU A 17 26.46 -5.74 -2.30
C GLU A 17 24.94 -5.90 -2.44
N ALA A 18 24.35 -6.85 -1.70
CA ALA A 18 22.91 -7.05 -1.69
C ALA A 18 22.15 -5.88 -1.04
N GLU A 19 22.68 -5.30 0.04
CA GLU A 19 22.13 -4.08 0.63
C GLU A 19 22.20 -2.88 -0.31
N LEU A 20 23.34 -2.72 -0.99
CA LEU A 20 23.56 -1.65 -1.97
C LEU A 20 22.67 -1.80 -3.20
N ALA A 21 22.46 -3.03 -3.68
CA ALA A 21 21.50 -3.31 -4.76
C ALA A 21 20.06 -2.95 -4.35
N ARG A 22 19.65 -3.34 -3.13
CA ARG A 22 18.33 -2.97 -2.58
C ARG A 22 18.19 -1.46 -2.36
N ALA A 23 19.24 -0.77 -1.94
CA ALA A 23 19.25 0.69 -1.79
C ALA A 23 19.11 1.40 -3.15
N ARG A 24 19.87 0.97 -4.16
CA ARG A 24 19.78 1.48 -5.53
C ARG A 24 18.42 1.26 -6.16
N GLU A 25 17.80 0.11 -5.89
CA GLU A 25 16.44 -0.17 -6.37
C GLU A 25 15.41 0.77 -5.74
N ARG A 26 15.53 1.05 -4.44
CA ARG A 26 14.70 2.06 -3.77
C ARG A 26 14.92 3.46 -4.31
N GLU A 27 16.17 3.85 -4.55
CA GLU A 27 16.51 5.15 -5.13
C GLU A 27 15.96 5.31 -6.55
N ARG A 28 16.01 4.25 -7.37
CA ARG A 28 15.39 4.24 -8.70
C ARG A 28 13.88 4.34 -8.63
N ALA A 29 13.23 3.53 -7.79
CA ALA A 29 11.78 3.59 -7.59
C ALA A 29 11.34 5.01 -7.15
N LEU A 30 12.10 5.66 -6.28
CA LEU A 30 11.85 7.04 -5.86
C LEU A 30 12.08 8.05 -7.01
N ALA A 31 13.17 7.90 -7.77
CA ALA A 31 13.46 8.75 -8.92
C ALA A 31 12.35 8.65 -9.98
N ASP A 32 11.80 7.47 -10.20
CA ASP A 32 10.70 7.25 -11.14
C ASP A 32 9.40 7.91 -10.66
N VAL A 33 9.10 7.84 -9.36
CA VAL A 33 7.98 8.56 -8.76
C VAL A 33 8.17 10.08 -8.93
N LEU A 34 9.35 10.60 -8.61
CA LEU A 34 9.64 12.04 -8.74
C LEU A 34 9.65 12.50 -10.20
N ALA A 35 10.10 11.67 -11.13
CA ALA A 35 10.05 11.93 -12.56
C ALA A 35 8.59 11.95 -13.06
N ALA A 36 7.75 11.01 -12.60
CA ALA A 36 6.32 10.99 -12.91
C ALA A 36 5.60 12.24 -12.36
N VAL A 37 5.94 12.68 -11.15
CA VAL A 37 5.44 13.95 -10.58
C VAL A 37 5.84 15.14 -11.46
N ARG A 38 7.08 15.17 -11.94
CA ARG A 38 7.61 16.28 -12.76
C ARG A 38 7.12 16.27 -14.21
N ALA A 39 6.82 15.09 -14.76
CA ALA A 39 6.36 14.92 -16.14
C ALA A 39 4.83 14.96 -16.27
N ALA A 40 4.09 14.96 -15.15
CA ALA A 40 2.64 15.03 -15.16
C ALA A 40 2.15 16.43 -15.53
N ASP A 41 1.90 16.67 -16.82
CA ASP A 41 1.06 17.78 -17.31
C ASP A 41 -0.43 17.61 -16.93
N GLY A 42 -0.82 16.43 -16.40
CA GLY A 42 -2.21 15.98 -16.18
C GLY A 42 -2.75 15.99 -14.73
N GLY A 43 -2.03 16.58 -13.79
CA GLY A 43 -2.49 16.74 -12.40
C GLY A 43 -2.35 15.49 -11.52
N LEU A 44 -2.84 15.57 -10.27
CA LEU A 44 -2.61 14.61 -9.20
C LEU A 44 -3.00 13.16 -9.56
N ASN A 45 -4.09 12.95 -10.31
CA ASN A 45 -4.59 11.62 -10.65
C ASN A 45 -3.58 10.83 -11.51
N THR A 46 -2.92 11.48 -12.47
CA THR A 46 -1.88 10.83 -13.29
C THR A 46 -0.73 10.35 -12.43
N VAL A 47 -0.28 11.18 -11.48
CA VAL A 47 0.81 10.83 -10.56
C VAL A 47 0.43 9.64 -9.68
N LEU A 48 -0.76 9.67 -9.08
CA LEU A 48 -1.25 8.58 -8.23
C LEU A 48 -1.41 7.28 -9.02
N GLN A 49 -1.85 7.37 -10.28
CA GLN A 49 -1.97 6.22 -11.15
C GLN A 49 -0.61 5.60 -11.50
N THR A 50 0.39 6.42 -11.83
CA THR A 50 1.75 5.91 -12.05
C THR A 50 2.32 5.28 -10.77
N LEU A 51 2.07 5.88 -9.61
CA LEU A 51 2.54 5.35 -8.34
C LEU A 51 1.94 3.96 -8.05
N ILE A 52 0.63 3.78 -8.24
CA ILE A 52 0.00 2.49 -7.94
C ILE A 52 0.46 1.40 -8.92
N ASP A 53 0.69 1.74 -10.19
CA ASP A 53 1.23 0.82 -11.19
C ASP A 53 2.61 0.29 -10.78
N ARG A 54 3.47 1.17 -10.22
CA ARG A 54 4.79 0.77 -9.70
C ARG A 54 4.68 -0.03 -8.41
N VAL A 55 3.76 0.32 -7.50
CA VAL A 55 3.51 -0.46 -6.29
C VAL A 55 3.09 -1.89 -6.66
N THR A 56 2.15 -2.06 -7.59
CA THR A 56 1.72 -3.39 -8.04
C THR A 56 2.87 -4.18 -8.67
N GLN A 57 3.72 -3.53 -9.47
CA GLN A 57 4.89 -4.19 -10.06
C GLN A 57 5.88 -4.67 -8.98
N LEU A 58 6.15 -3.83 -7.98
CA LEU A 58 7.08 -4.16 -6.89
C LEU A 58 6.52 -5.16 -5.89
N SER A 59 5.20 -5.20 -5.70
CA SER A 59 4.53 -6.12 -4.80
C SER A 59 4.25 -7.50 -5.40
N GLY A 60 4.56 -7.70 -6.69
CA GLY A 60 4.39 -9.00 -7.36
C GLY A 60 3.03 -9.25 -7.98
N GLY A 61 2.29 -8.18 -8.36
CA GLY A 61 1.10 -8.31 -9.22
C GLY A 61 -0.25 -8.41 -8.51
N GLY A 62 -0.30 -8.13 -7.20
CA GLY A 62 -1.53 -8.15 -6.40
C GLY A 62 -2.48 -6.96 -6.65
N MET A 63 -3.64 -7.02 -5.98
CA MET A 63 -4.61 -5.93 -5.95
C MET A 63 -4.00 -4.74 -5.19
N ALA A 64 -4.07 -3.55 -5.77
CA ALA A 64 -3.56 -2.35 -5.12
C ALA A 64 -4.43 -1.13 -5.46
N ASP A 65 -4.58 -0.23 -4.49
CA ASP A 65 -5.24 1.07 -4.70
C ASP A 65 -4.69 2.19 -3.84
N ILE A 66 -4.99 3.40 -4.28
CA ILE A 66 -4.86 4.62 -3.50
C ILE A 66 -6.25 5.17 -3.28
N SER A 67 -6.52 5.50 -2.02
CA SER A 67 -7.78 6.05 -1.57
C SER A 67 -7.57 7.32 -0.76
N LEU A 68 -8.48 8.28 -0.88
CA LEU A 68 -8.45 9.57 -0.18
C LEU A 68 -9.74 9.78 0.62
N VAL A 69 -9.62 10.47 1.75
CA VAL A 69 -10.78 10.87 2.56
C VAL A 69 -11.56 11.98 1.83
N SER A 70 -12.86 11.78 1.66
CA SER A 70 -13.81 12.74 1.09
C SER A 70 -14.98 12.92 2.08
N GLY A 71 -14.93 13.97 2.90
CA GLY A 71 -15.93 14.16 3.97
C GLY A 71 -15.92 12.99 4.96
N ASP A 72 -17.04 12.26 5.01
CA ASP A 72 -17.26 11.08 5.88
C ASP A 72 -17.07 9.75 5.14
N SER A 73 -16.53 9.79 3.92
CA SER A 73 -16.25 8.62 3.09
C SER A 73 -14.79 8.58 2.64
N ILE A 74 -14.43 7.47 2.01
CA ILE A 74 -13.16 7.24 1.33
C ILE A 74 -13.46 7.03 -0.15
N THR A 75 -12.78 7.76 -1.02
CA THR A 75 -12.85 7.59 -2.47
C THR A 75 -11.59 6.91 -2.99
N ILE A 76 -11.72 5.86 -3.80
CA ILE A 76 -10.59 5.30 -4.56
C ILE A 76 -10.25 6.26 -5.69
N VAL A 77 -9.01 6.73 -5.77
CA VAL A 77 -8.55 7.70 -6.78
C VAL A 77 -7.54 7.12 -7.77
N ALA A 78 -6.95 5.97 -7.45
CA ALA A 78 -6.12 5.19 -8.36
C ALA A 78 -6.20 3.71 -8.01
N ALA A 79 -6.18 2.85 -9.03
CA ALA A 79 -6.23 1.40 -8.88
C ALA A 79 -5.15 0.75 -9.75
N GLY A 80 -4.51 -0.30 -9.23
CA GLY A 80 -3.58 -1.13 -9.99
C GLY A 80 -4.28 -1.89 -11.11
N PRO A 81 -3.52 -2.53 -12.03
CA PRO A 81 -4.05 -3.27 -13.18
C PRO A 81 -5.23 -4.21 -12.86
N ALA A 82 -5.08 -5.08 -11.85
CA ALA A 82 -6.13 -6.03 -11.46
C ALA A 82 -7.41 -5.34 -10.92
N GLY A 83 -7.27 -4.15 -10.33
CA GLY A 83 -8.42 -3.37 -9.85
C GLY A 83 -9.11 -2.57 -10.94
N ARG A 84 -8.41 -2.22 -12.03
CA ARG A 84 -9.00 -1.45 -13.15
C ARG A 84 -9.93 -2.29 -14.03
N GLU A 85 -9.74 -3.61 -14.05
CA GLU A 85 -10.58 -4.56 -14.79
C GLU A 85 -11.84 -4.98 -14.00
N ASP A 86 -11.90 -4.65 -12.70
CA ASP A 86 -12.95 -5.03 -11.77
C ASP A 86 -13.99 -3.90 -11.64
N ILE A 87 -15.24 -4.16 -12.08
CA ILE A 87 -16.31 -3.14 -12.26
C ILE A 87 -16.81 -2.57 -10.92
N ASP A 88 -16.53 -3.25 -9.80
CA ASP A 88 -16.87 -2.78 -8.44
C ASP A 88 -15.70 -2.02 -7.76
N PHE A 89 -14.55 -1.92 -8.44
CA PHE A 89 -13.34 -1.23 -7.99
C PHE A 89 -13.04 -0.02 -8.87
N VAL A 90 -14.06 0.82 -9.04
CA VAL A 90 -14.01 1.96 -9.94
C VAL A 90 -13.42 3.16 -9.21
N SER A 91 -12.41 3.78 -9.83
CA SER A 91 -11.94 5.10 -9.43
C SER A 91 -13.14 6.07 -9.36
N GLY A 92 -13.41 6.63 -8.18
CA GLY A 92 -14.60 7.43 -7.87
C GLY A 92 -15.65 6.75 -6.98
N ALA A 93 -15.53 5.45 -6.68
CA ALA A 93 -16.40 4.78 -5.71
C ALA A 93 -16.15 5.29 -4.28
N GLU A 94 -17.23 5.59 -3.55
CA GLU A 94 -17.18 6.01 -2.14
C GLU A 94 -17.50 4.85 -1.19
N TYR A 95 -16.65 4.70 -0.18
CA TYR A 95 -16.82 3.74 0.90
C TYR A 95 -16.94 4.47 2.24
N PRO A 96 -17.73 3.96 3.20
CA PRO A 96 -17.82 4.55 4.53
C PRO A 96 -16.45 4.65 5.24
N LEU A 97 -16.23 5.75 5.96
CA LEU A 97 -15.06 5.94 6.84
C LEU A 97 -15.32 5.28 8.22
N ASP A 98 -15.44 3.96 8.26
CA ASP A 98 -15.76 3.21 9.48
C ASP A 98 -14.77 2.06 9.78
N SER A 99 -14.94 1.40 10.92
CA SER A 99 -14.04 0.33 11.37
C SER A 99 -14.12 -0.97 10.56
N ASN A 100 -15.06 -1.07 9.60
CA ASN A 100 -15.26 -2.25 8.77
C ASN A 100 -14.43 -2.17 7.48
N ASN A 101 -14.02 -0.97 7.08
CA ASN A 101 -13.11 -0.77 5.96
C ASN A 101 -11.64 -0.74 6.47
N PRO A 102 -10.76 -1.67 6.06
CA PRO A 102 -9.35 -1.65 6.48
C PRO A 102 -8.62 -0.35 6.12
N ARG A 103 -9.02 0.33 5.04
CA ARG A 103 -8.47 1.64 4.67
C ARG A 103 -8.83 2.70 5.72
N ALA A 104 -10.09 2.71 6.17
CA ALA A 104 -10.55 3.61 7.21
C ALA A 104 -9.90 3.31 8.56
N VAL A 105 -9.73 2.04 8.92
CA VAL A 105 -8.96 1.65 10.12
C VAL A 105 -7.51 2.14 10.03
N CYS A 106 -6.87 2.01 8.86
CA CYS A 106 -5.52 2.50 8.62
C CYS A 106 -5.45 4.04 8.80
N ILE A 107 -6.37 4.77 8.17
CA ILE A 107 -6.48 6.23 8.28
C ILE A 107 -6.69 6.67 9.73
N ALA A 108 -7.61 6.02 10.45
CA ALA A 108 -7.90 6.31 11.85
C ALA A 108 -6.68 6.07 12.77
N ARG A 109 -5.83 5.08 12.46
CA ARG A 109 -4.59 4.81 13.18
C ARG A 109 -3.47 5.81 12.89
N GLY A 110 -3.62 6.69 11.91
CA GLY A 110 -2.70 7.78 11.65
C GLY A 110 -1.39 7.30 11.02
N ARG A 111 -0.29 7.21 11.78
CA ARG A 111 1.07 7.01 11.22
C ARG A 111 1.52 5.55 11.15
N ARG A 112 0.64 4.58 11.42
CA ARG A 112 1.02 3.17 11.58
C ARG A 112 0.52 2.32 10.43
N LEU A 113 1.43 1.55 9.83
CA LEU A 113 1.09 0.50 8.87
C LEU A 113 0.10 -0.48 9.49
N LEU A 114 -0.94 -0.84 8.75
CA LEU A 114 -1.85 -1.92 9.08
C LEU A 114 -1.54 -3.09 8.15
N ASN A 115 -1.20 -4.25 8.72
CA ASN A 115 -1.11 -5.49 7.97
C ASN A 115 -2.27 -6.38 8.39
N THR A 116 -2.89 -7.03 7.42
CA THR A 116 -3.99 -7.97 7.61
C THR A 116 -3.57 -9.32 7.07
N THR A 117 -3.85 -10.38 7.81
CA THR A 117 -3.70 -11.79 7.40
C THR A 117 -5.06 -12.45 7.18
N GLY A 118 -6.05 -11.65 6.77
CA GLY A 118 -7.40 -12.09 6.42
C GLY A 118 -8.49 -11.34 7.21
N PRO A 119 -9.75 -11.77 7.07
CA PRO A 119 -10.89 -11.13 7.73
C PRO A 119 -10.76 -11.13 9.26
N ASN A 120 -10.02 -12.05 9.88
CA ASN A 120 -9.91 -12.13 11.34
C ASN A 120 -8.69 -11.39 11.92
N SER A 121 -8.16 -10.38 11.20
CA SER A 121 -6.93 -9.69 11.60
C SER A 121 -7.10 -8.81 12.85
N PRO A 122 -6.15 -8.81 13.81
CA PRO A 122 -6.24 -8.02 15.04
C PRO A 122 -6.46 -6.52 14.82
N GLY A 123 -7.53 -6.00 15.41
CA GLY A 123 -7.86 -4.57 15.42
C GLY A 123 -8.48 -4.04 14.14
N LEU A 124 -8.88 -4.91 13.21
CA LEU A 124 -10.08 -4.64 12.43
C LEU A 124 -11.31 -5.08 13.24
N SER A 125 -12.38 -4.29 13.19
CA SER A 125 -13.66 -4.71 13.76
C SER A 125 -14.41 -5.56 12.74
N VAL A 126 -13.82 -6.68 12.30
CA VAL A 126 -14.51 -7.60 11.38
C VAL A 126 -15.38 -8.54 12.20
N ALA A 127 -16.47 -8.03 12.75
CA ALA A 127 -17.41 -8.83 13.53
C ALA A 127 -18.82 -8.80 12.96
N THR A 128 -18.99 -8.53 11.65
CA THR A 128 -20.30 -8.71 10.98
C THR A 128 -20.23 -9.72 9.82
N GLU A 129 -21.35 -10.41 9.56
CA GLU A 129 -21.49 -11.38 8.45
C GLU A 129 -21.25 -10.70 7.08
N THR A 130 -21.62 -9.42 6.98
CA THR A 130 -21.42 -8.58 5.79
C THR A 130 -19.95 -8.42 5.44
N ASP A 131 -19.06 -8.30 6.43
CA ASP A 131 -17.62 -8.13 6.19
C ASP A 131 -16.97 -9.43 5.73
N ARG A 132 -17.40 -10.58 6.28
CA ARG A 132 -17.01 -11.90 5.76
C ARG A 132 -17.54 -12.10 4.34
N ALA A 133 -18.70 -11.56 4.01
CA ALA A 133 -19.24 -11.59 2.65
C ALA A 133 -18.39 -10.72 1.71
N TYR A 134 -17.93 -9.54 2.14
CA TYR A 134 -16.98 -8.71 1.38
C TYR A 134 -15.68 -9.49 1.07
N PHE A 135 -14.97 -10.00 2.08
CA PHE A 135 -13.74 -10.78 1.84
C PHE A 135 -13.95 -12.05 1.01
N ARG A 136 -15.12 -12.71 1.12
CA ARG A 136 -15.48 -13.91 0.34
C ARG A 136 -15.91 -13.59 -1.10
N ALA A 137 -16.65 -12.50 -1.32
CA ALA A 137 -17.15 -12.11 -2.63
C ALA A 137 -16.01 -11.75 -3.60
N PHE A 138 -14.90 -11.23 -3.08
CA PHE A 138 -13.77 -10.81 -3.89
C PHE A 138 -12.62 -11.82 -3.97
N ASP A 139 -12.74 -13.02 -3.37
CA ASP A 139 -11.69 -14.06 -3.27
C ASP A 139 -10.29 -13.45 -3.00
N ARG A 140 -10.26 -12.46 -2.10
CA ARG A 140 -9.14 -11.52 -2.01
C ARG A 140 -7.94 -12.12 -1.29
N PRO A 141 -6.72 -11.66 -1.59
CA PRO A 141 -5.51 -12.15 -0.98
C PRO A 141 -5.63 -12.08 0.55
N ILE A 142 -5.36 -13.24 1.15
CA ILE A 142 -5.42 -13.47 2.59
C ILE A 142 -4.42 -12.60 3.33
N SER A 143 -3.48 -11.95 2.65
CA SER A 143 -2.57 -10.96 3.22
C SER A 143 -2.63 -9.65 2.46
N ALA A 144 -2.87 -8.55 3.15
CA ALA A 144 -2.84 -7.21 2.57
C ALA A 144 -2.18 -6.23 3.55
N ALA A 145 -1.53 -5.21 3.01
CA ALA A 145 -0.90 -4.14 3.75
C ALA A 145 -1.54 -2.79 3.36
N TYR A 146 -1.66 -1.93 4.36
CA TYR A 146 -2.28 -0.62 4.25
C TYR A 146 -1.35 0.42 4.86
N LEU A 147 -0.95 1.38 4.04
CA LEU A 147 -0.06 2.47 4.39
C LEU A 147 -0.85 3.79 4.40
N PRO A 148 -0.83 4.54 5.51
CA PRO A 148 -1.54 5.82 5.58
C PRO A 148 -0.81 6.88 4.77
N LEU A 149 -1.57 7.66 3.98
CA LEU A 149 -1.07 8.84 3.28
C LEU A 149 -1.20 10.04 4.19
N LEU A 150 -0.09 10.69 4.52
CA LEU A 150 -0.05 11.77 5.50
C LEU A 150 0.11 13.13 4.81
N SER A 151 -0.69 14.12 5.24
CA SER A 151 -0.52 15.53 4.91
C SER A 151 -0.66 16.37 6.19
N GLY A 152 0.31 17.23 6.49
CA GLY A 152 0.30 18.04 7.71
C GLY A 152 0.23 17.21 9.02
N GLY A 153 0.72 15.97 9.00
CA GLY A 153 0.64 15.05 10.15
C GLY A 153 -0.70 14.32 10.30
N LYS A 154 -1.71 14.63 9.49
CA LYS A 154 -3.01 13.96 9.45
C LYS A 154 -3.04 12.92 8.33
N ALA A 155 -3.64 11.77 8.58
CA ALA A 155 -3.94 10.81 7.52
C ALA A 155 -5.06 11.36 6.62
N VAL A 156 -4.78 11.49 5.33
CA VAL A 156 -5.70 11.98 4.29
C VAL A 156 -6.14 10.88 3.34
N GLY A 157 -5.64 9.65 3.54
CA GLY A 157 -5.92 8.53 2.67
C GLY A 157 -5.12 7.29 3.05
N ALA A 158 -5.25 6.24 2.24
CA ALA A 158 -4.48 5.01 2.38
C ALA A 158 -4.06 4.47 1.01
N LEU A 159 -2.82 3.95 0.96
CA LEU A 159 -2.34 3.04 -0.07
C LEU A 159 -2.57 1.62 0.43
N ALA A 160 -3.28 0.79 -0.33
CA ALA A 160 -3.48 -0.62 -0.03
C ALA A 160 -2.82 -1.48 -1.12
N TRP A 161 -2.24 -2.61 -0.73
CA TRP A 161 -1.77 -3.63 -1.66
C TRP A 161 -1.80 -5.01 -1.01
N GLY A 162 -2.05 -6.05 -1.80
CA GLY A 162 -2.10 -7.45 -1.35
C GLY A 162 -2.26 -8.42 -2.50
#